data_AF-A0A6A3ICD5-F1
#
_entry.id   AF-A0A6A3ICD5-F1
#
_cell.length_a   1.000
_cell.length_b   1.000
_cell.length_c   1.000
_cell.angle_alpha   90.00
_cell.angle_beta   90.00
_cell.angle_gamma   90.00
#
_symmetry.space_group_name_H-M   'P 1'
#
loop_
_entity.id
_entity.type
_entity.pdbx_description
1 polymer ?
#
loop_
_entity_poly.entity_id
_entity_poly.type
_entity_poly.pdbx_seq_one_letter_code
_entity_poly.pdbx_strand_id
1 'polypeptide(L)'
;MEAPNDWKDDINQIVADTVESTWVYPKYVMLLCGLPGAGKGVFRGVLTAGFREAFERKRNADGTTPEVRVCGSEFNEAHANLLRGSGQKMMLNYRCIAADVVIIDEMHLTEANRQRIIAVVTSERARVGCEGAVYMVKLSCRDEAHALKLNKQSRRPLPTATVEVLFQQFAADSGTDVPAFTVGSFAQPE
;
A
#
# COMPACT_ATOMS: atom_id res chain seq x y z
N MET A 1 -7.92 -25.71 -13.83
CA MET A 1 -9.04 -24.95 -13.24
C MET A 1 -8.37 -23.94 -12.32
N GLU A 2 -8.10 -22.73 -12.80
CA GLU A 2 -7.56 -21.67 -11.95
C GLU A 2 -8.66 -21.31 -10.95
N ALA A 3 -8.32 -21.30 -9.66
CA ALA A 3 -9.23 -20.78 -8.65
C ALA A 3 -9.62 -19.35 -9.08
N PRO A 4 -10.90 -18.94 -8.95
CA PRO A 4 -11.23 -17.55 -9.12
C PRO A 4 -10.32 -16.77 -8.16
N ASN A 5 -9.48 -15.88 -8.69
CA ASN A 5 -8.76 -14.90 -7.87
C ASN A 5 -9.84 -13.98 -7.28
N ASP A 6 -10.51 -14.43 -6.21
CA ASP A 6 -11.47 -13.62 -5.49
C ASP A 6 -10.68 -12.69 -4.57
N TRP A 7 -10.14 -11.65 -5.19
CA TRP A 7 -9.45 -10.56 -4.52
C TRP A 7 -10.27 -9.94 -3.38
N LYS A 8 -11.60 -10.15 -3.35
CA LYS A 8 -12.44 -9.76 -2.23
C LYS A 8 -12.18 -10.60 -0.99
N ASP A 9 -11.89 -11.88 -1.14
CA ASP A 9 -11.49 -12.75 -0.03
C ASP A 9 -10.15 -12.31 0.53
N ASP A 10 -9.18 -11.96 -0.32
CA ASP A 10 -7.90 -11.38 0.13
C ASP A 10 -8.10 -10.06 0.89
N ILE A 11 -8.99 -9.18 0.40
CA ILE A 11 -9.33 -7.94 1.12
C ILE A 11 -10.01 -8.24 2.44
N ASN A 12 -10.98 -9.15 2.46
CA ASN A 12 -11.71 -9.52 3.67
C ASN A 12 -10.75 -10.11 4.71
N GLN A 13 -9.79 -10.92 4.27
CA GLN A 13 -8.74 -11.47 5.13
C GLN A 13 -7.83 -10.36 5.67
N ILE A 14 -7.35 -9.45 4.81
CA ILE A 14 -6.54 -8.29 5.23
C ILE A 14 -7.29 -7.43 6.27
N VAL A 15 -8.58 -7.19 6.04
CA VAL A 15 -9.43 -6.43 6.96
C VAL A 15 -9.63 -7.21 8.27
N ALA A 16 -9.93 -8.51 8.20
CA ALA A 16 -10.09 -9.36 9.38
C ALA A 16 -8.82 -9.42 10.23
N ASP A 17 -7.67 -9.68 9.62
CA ASP A 17 -6.36 -9.72 10.28
C ASP A 17 -6.02 -8.40 11.00
N THR A 18 -6.58 -7.30 10.50
CA THR A 18 -6.39 -5.95 11.06
C THR A 18 -7.38 -5.67 12.19
N VAL A 19 -8.62 -6.13 12.07
CA VAL A 19 -9.75 -5.76 12.94
C VAL A 19 -9.97 -6.76 14.08
N GLU A 20 -9.43 -7.98 13.99
CA GLU A 20 -9.58 -9.04 14.99
C GLU A 20 -8.46 -9.09 16.03
N SER A 21 -7.51 -8.15 15.98
CA SER A 21 -6.44 -8.05 16.97
C SER A 21 -6.98 -7.82 18.39
N THR A 22 -6.37 -8.49 19.36
CA THR A 22 -6.70 -8.38 20.79
C THR A 22 -6.04 -7.18 21.49
N TRP A 23 -5.26 -6.37 20.76
CA TRP A 23 -4.51 -5.24 21.32
C TRP A 23 -5.28 -3.93 21.26
N VAL A 24 -4.92 -3.01 22.16
CA VAL A 24 -5.60 -1.72 22.34
C VAL A 24 -5.41 -0.77 21.14
N TYR A 25 -4.27 -0.86 20.43
CA TYR A 25 -3.88 0.06 19.34
C TYR A 25 -3.05 -0.61 18.23
N PRO A 26 -3.54 -1.70 17.60
CA PRO A 26 -2.72 -2.42 16.64
C PRO A 26 -2.46 -1.52 15.41
N LYS A 27 -1.18 -1.37 15.03
CA LYS A 27 -0.77 -0.50 13.92
C LYS A 27 -0.52 -1.31 12.67
N TYR A 28 -1.32 -1.14 11.63
CA TYR A 28 -1.14 -1.82 10.36
C TYR A 28 -0.71 -0.88 9.25
N VAL A 29 0.23 -1.34 8.42
CA VAL A 29 0.67 -0.58 7.25
C VAL A 29 0.47 -1.40 6.00
N MET A 30 -0.30 -0.87 5.06
CA MET A 30 -0.64 -1.47 3.77
C MET A 30 0.17 -0.77 2.68
N LEU A 31 1.13 -1.46 2.10
CA LEU A 31 1.95 -0.99 0.98
C LEU A 31 1.26 -1.38 -0.32
N LEU A 32 0.59 -0.42 -0.98
CA LEU A 32 0.01 -0.64 -2.30
C LEU A 32 1.04 -0.31 -3.37
N CYS A 33 1.43 -1.32 -4.15
CA CYS A 33 2.40 -1.22 -5.23
C CYS A 33 1.73 -1.59 -6.55
N GLY A 34 2.06 -0.89 -7.64
CA GLY A 34 1.50 -1.20 -8.96
C GLY A 34 1.76 -0.11 -9.97
N LEU A 35 1.84 -0.48 -11.24
CA LEU A 35 2.12 0.44 -12.33
C LEU A 35 0.94 1.42 -12.59
N PRO A 36 1.16 2.52 -13.34
CA PRO A 36 0.08 3.38 -13.77
C PRO A 36 -1.04 2.58 -14.46
N GLY A 37 -2.29 2.85 -14.07
CA GLY A 37 -3.45 2.15 -14.62
C GLY A 37 -3.71 0.75 -14.03
N ALA A 38 -2.87 0.23 -13.13
CA ALA A 38 -3.08 -1.08 -12.50
C ALA A 38 -4.26 -1.17 -11.49
N GLY A 39 -5.12 -0.15 -11.42
CA GLY A 39 -6.29 -0.15 -10.54
C GLY A 39 -6.04 0.21 -9.08
N LYS A 40 -4.82 0.62 -8.70
CA LYS A 40 -4.47 0.98 -7.29
C LYS A 40 -5.47 1.93 -6.64
N GLY A 41 -5.89 2.99 -7.35
CA GLY A 41 -6.83 3.97 -6.81
C GLY A 41 -8.21 3.40 -6.48
N VAL A 42 -8.68 2.43 -7.28
CA VAL A 42 -9.95 1.72 -7.03
C VAL A 42 -9.78 0.77 -5.85
N PHE A 43 -8.73 -0.05 -5.87
CA PHE A 43 -8.40 -0.97 -4.79
C PHE A 43 -8.27 -0.27 -3.44
N ARG A 44 -7.53 0.84 -3.41
CA ARG A 44 -7.39 1.73 -2.24
C ARG A 44 -8.74 2.23 -1.73
N GLY A 45 -9.64 2.61 -2.64
CA GLY A 45 -10.99 3.04 -2.29
C GLY A 45 -11.78 1.95 -1.58
N VAL A 46 -11.77 0.72 -2.14
CA VAL A 46 -12.42 -0.45 -1.54
C VAL A 46 -11.82 -0.78 -0.18
N LEU A 47 -10.48 -0.84 -0.09
CA LEU A 47 -9.77 -1.16 1.15
C LEU A 47 -10.05 -0.14 2.25
N THR A 48 -10.02 1.15 1.92
CA THR A 48 -10.33 2.24 2.88
C THR A 48 -11.77 2.14 3.37
N ALA A 49 -12.72 1.85 2.48
CA ALA A 49 -14.13 1.67 2.84
C ALA A 49 -14.31 0.45 3.75
N GLY A 50 -13.68 -0.68 3.43
CA GLY A 50 -13.73 -1.91 4.22
C GLY A 50 -13.22 -1.71 5.65
N PHE A 51 -12.09 -1.03 5.83
CA PHE A 51 -11.60 -0.69 7.17
C PHE A 51 -12.55 0.24 7.93
N ARG A 52 -13.08 1.28 7.27
CA ARG A 52 -14.02 2.22 7.92
C ARG A 52 -15.30 1.52 8.38
N GLU A 53 -15.89 0.69 7.54
CA GLU A 53 -17.07 -0.11 7.90
C GLU A 53 -16.78 -1.05 9.07
N ALA A 54 -15.60 -1.68 9.06
CA ALA A 54 -15.18 -2.54 10.16
C ALA A 54 -14.98 -1.76 11.48
N PHE A 55 -14.45 -0.54 11.41
CA PHE A 55 -14.21 0.34 12.56
C PHE A 55 -15.48 0.99 13.12
N GLU A 56 -16.56 1.09 12.33
CA GLU A 56 -17.87 1.44 12.85
C GLU A 56 -18.42 0.38 13.83
N ARG A 57 -18.06 -0.89 13.60
CA ARG A 57 -18.53 -2.02 14.41
C ARG A 57 -17.62 -2.34 15.60
N LYS A 58 -16.37 -1.84 15.61
CA LYS A 58 -15.38 -2.11 16.65
C LYS A 58 -14.62 -0.83 17.04
N ARG A 59 -14.78 -0.44 18.30
CA ARG A 59 -13.94 0.58 18.95
C ARG A 59 -12.61 -0.03 19.38
N ASN A 60 -11.59 0.82 19.51
CA ASN A 60 -10.36 0.45 20.21
C ASN A 60 -10.70 0.09 21.66
N ALA A 61 -9.87 -0.72 22.31
CA ALA A 61 -10.14 -1.17 23.68
C ALA A 61 -10.14 -0.02 24.72
N ASP A 62 -9.59 1.14 24.36
CA ASP A 62 -9.65 2.38 25.14
C ASP A 62 -10.91 3.24 24.87
N GLY A 63 -11.80 2.76 24.00
CA GLY A 63 -13.02 3.46 23.59
C GLY A 63 -12.84 4.47 22.45
N THR A 64 -11.62 4.66 21.93
CA THR A 64 -11.38 5.55 20.78
C THR A 64 -11.87 4.94 19.47
N THR A 65 -12.08 5.79 18.47
CA THR A 65 -12.44 5.36 17.11
C THR A 65 -11.16 5.10 16.33
N PRO A 66 -10.94 3.89 15.81
CA PRO A 66 -9.76 3.62 15.00
C PRO A 66 -9.77 4.46 13.70
N GLU A 67 -8.60 4.93 13.28
CA GLU A 67 -8.43 5.80 12.12
C GLU A 67 -7.70 5.09 10.97
N VAL A 68 -8.20 5.30 9.75
CA VAL A 68 -7.53 4.89 8.50
C VAL A 68 -7.00 6.14 7.80
N ARG A 69 -5.69 6.16 7.55
CA ARG A 69 -5.03 7.22 6.76
C ARG A 69 -4.48 6.66 5.47
N VAL A 70 -4.67 7.41 4.40
CA VAL A 70 -4.07 7.15 3.08
C VAL A 70 -2.97 8.17 2.86
N CYS A 71 -1.78 7.69 2.54
CA CYS A 71 -0.60 8.48 2.25
C CYS A 71 -0.19 8.14 0.81
N GLY A 72 -0.31 9.11 -0.10
CA GLY A 72 0.03 8.96 -1.51
C GLY A 72 1.22 9.83 -1.92
N SER A 73 1.43 9.98 -3.22
CA SER A 73 2.55 10.66 -3.89
C SER A 73 2.82 12.14 -3.52
N GLU A 74 2.17 12.72 -2.52
CA GLU A 74 2.73 13.88 -1.78
C GLU A 74 4.05 13.51 -1.08
N PHE A 75 4.33 12.20 -0.96
CA PHE A 75 5.66 11.64 -0.75
C PHE A 75 6.69 12.11 -1.79
N ASN A 76 6.27 12.44 -3.02
CA ASN A 76 7.13 12.91 -4.12
C ASN A 76 7.09 14.43 -4.38
N GLU A 77 6.03 15.16 -4.01
CA GLU A 77 6.01 16.64 -4.17
C GLU A 77 6.91 17.35 -3.15
N ALA A 78 7.14 16.75 -1.98
CA ALA A 78 8.22 17.16 -1.09
C ALA A 78 9.61 16.90 -1.73
N HIS A 79 9.74 15.84 -2.54
CA HIS A 79 11.00 15.45 -3.19
C HIS A 79 11.47 16.42 -4.27
N ALA A 80 10.56 17.04 -5.04
CA ALA A 80 10.95 17.98 -6.11
C ALA A 80 11.62 19.26 -5.55
N ASN A 81 11.26 19.68 -4.34
CA ASN A 81 11.86 20.83 -3.67
C ASN A 81 13.02 20.45 -2.71
N LEU A 82 13.24 19.16 -2.44
CA LEU A 82 14.29 18.63 -1.55
C LEU A 82 15.50 18.02 -2.27
N LEU A 83 15.46 17.86 -3.60
CA LEU A 83 16.60 17.36 -4.39
C LEU A 83 17.81 18.31 -4.42
N ARG A 84 17.76 19.47 -3.76
CA ARG A 84 18.85 20.46 -3.73
C ARG A 84 19.83 20.35 -2.57
N GLY A 85 19.76 19.32 -1.74
CA GLY A 85 20.88 19.03 -0.83
C GLY A 85 20.55 18.12 0.34
N SER A 86 21.50 17.25 0.65
CA SER A 86 21.59 16.37 1.81
C SER A 86 20.76 15.09 1.77
N GLY A 87 21.43 13.95 2.00
CA GLY A 87 20.83 12.62 2.09
C GLY A 87 19.93 12.48 3.31
N GLN A 88 18.69 12.96 3.22
CA GLN A 88 17.73 12.89 4.32
C GLN A 88 16.69 11.80 4.10
N LYS A 89 16.75 10.84 5.02
CA LYS A 89 15.67 10.07 5.66
C LYS A 89 14.28 10.19 5.03
N MET A 90 13.74 9.05 4.61
CA MET A 90 12.32 8.84 4.34
C MET A 90 11.50 9.32 5.54
N MET A 91 10.84 10.48 5.43
CA MET A 91 9.95 11.00 6.48
C MET A 91 8.52 10.59 6.13
N LEU A 92 8.10 9.44 6.66
CA LEU A 92 6.67 9.20 6.86
C LEU A 92 6.13 10.33 7.74
N ASN A 93 5.10 11.04 7.28
CA ASN A 93 4.45 12.10 8.05
C ASN A 93 4.00 11.50 9.40
N TYR A 94 4.38 12.13 10.52
CA TYR A 94 4.04 11.65 11.86
C TYR A 94 2.53 11.42 12.04
N ARG A 95 1.70 12.21 11.34
CA ARG A 95 0.24 12.03 11.30
C ARG A 95 -0.21 10.76 10.58
N CYS A 96 0.54 10.31 9.56
CA CYS A 96 0.29 9.03 8.92
C CYS A 96 0.60 7.89 9.90
N ILE A 97 1.75 7.89 10.57
CA ILE A 97 2.15 6.79 11.47
C ILE A 97 1.35 6.76 12.79
N ALA A 98 0.67 7.86 13.14
CA ALA A 98 -0.18 7.93 14.33
C ALA A 98 -1.52 7.18 14.17
N ALA A 99 -1.97 6.91 12.94
CA ALA A 99 -3.20 6.18 12.69
C ALA A 99 -3.06 4.68 12.96
N ASP A 100 -4.19 4.02 13.24
CA ASP A 100 -4.27 2.58 13.46
C ASP A 100 -4.00 1.81 12.14
N VAL A 101 -4.48 2.34 11.01
CA VAL A 101 -4.19 1.80 9.68
C VAL A 101 -3.64 2.87 8.74
N VAL A 102 -2.50 2.57 8.12
CA VAL A 102 -1.84 3.44 7.14
C VAL A 102 -1.77 2.74 5.79
N ILE A 103 -2.37 3.33 4.76
CA ILE A 103 -2.28 2.86 3.39
C ILE A 103 -1.29 3.74 2.63
N ILE A 104 -0.19 3.18 2.17
CA ILE A 104 0.86 3.85 1.38
C ILE A 104 0.65 3.47 -0.10
N ASP A 105 0.28 4.43 -0.93
CA ASP A 105 -0.03 4.23 -2.36
C ASP A 105 1.14 4.70 -3.23
N GLU A 106 1.95 3.75 -3.71
CA GLU A 106 3.16 4.02 -4.48
C GLU A 106 3.21 3.22 -5.79
N MET A 107 3.92 3.74 -6.79
CA MET A 107 4.05 3.05 -8.08
C MET A 107 4.95 1.82 -7.98
N HIS A 108 6.08 1.98 -7.31
CA HIS A 108 7.03 0.91 -7.04
C HIS A 108 7.78 1.23 -5.75
N LEU A 109 7.93 0.23 -4.88
CA LEU A 109 8.77 0.30 -3.70
C LEU A 109 9.93 -0.66 -3.90
N THR A 110 11.14 -0.14 -4.01
CA THR A 110 12.35 -0.97 -3.96
C THR A 110 12.44 -1.65 -2.60
N GLU A 111 13.22 -2.73 -2.54
CA GLU A 111 13.46 -3.41 -1.26
C GLU A 111 14.04 -2.46 -0.20
N ALA A 112 14.98 -1.60 -0.59
CA ALA A 112 15.52 -0.57 0.30
C ALA A 112 14.45 0.39 0.84
N ASN A 113 13.45 0.76 0.01
CA ASN A 113 12.35 1.61 0.45
C ASN A 113 11.42 0.87 1.41
N ARG A 114 11.11 -0.41 1.14
CA ARG A 114 10.30 -1.25 2.04
C ARG A 114 10.97 -1.40 3.40
N GLN A 115 12.25 -1.74 3.44
CA GLN A 115 13.00 -1.87 4.69
C GLN A 115 13.02 -0.59 5.51
N ARG A 116 13.10 0.57 4.85
CA ARG A 116 12.99 1.86 5.55
C ARG A 116 11.62 2.07 6.16
N ILE A 117 10.54 1.75 5.44
CA ILE A 117 9.17 1.82 5.99
C ILE A 117 9.03 0.88 7.17
N ILE A 118 9.43 -0.39 7.02
CA ILE A 118 9.37 -1.40 8.07
C ILE A 118 10.14 -0.91 9.30
N ALA A 119 11.36 -0.40 9.13
CA ALA A 119 12.16 0.11 10.24
C ALA A 119 11.48 1.27 10.98
N VAL A 120 10.86 2.21 10.26
CA VAL A 120 10.12 3.33 10.86
C VAL A 120 8.90 2.82 11.64
N VAL A 121 8.11 1.93 11.02
CA VAL A 121 6.89 1.38 11.62
C VAL A 121 7.23 0.55 12.86
N THR A 122 8.24 -0.31 12.78
CA THR A 122 8.71 -1.13 13.92
C THR A 122 9.20 -0.25 15.06
N SER A 123 9.95 0.81 14.77
CA SER A 123 10.42 1.76 15.79
C SER A 123 9.27 2.48 16.50
N GLU A 124 8.27 2.94 15.74
CA GLU A 124 7.09 3.61 16.30
C GLU A 124 6.18 2.66 17.08
N ARG A 125 6.05 1.40 16.64
CA ARG A 125 5.35 0.35 17.38
C ARG A 125 5.99 0.10 18.74
N ALA A 126 7.32 -0.05 18.77
CA ALA A 126 8.07 -0.21 20.01
C ALA A 126 7.93 1.01 20.94
N ARG A 127 7.94 2.23 20.38
CA ARG A 127 7.78 3.47 21.16
C ARG A 127 6.40 3.59 21.81
N VAL A 128 5.34 3.19 21.11
CA VAL A 128 3.95 3.29 21.57
C VAL A 128 3.52 2.06 22.37
N GLY A 129 4.27 0.94 22.29
CA GLY A 129 3.92 -0.30 22.97
C GLY A 129 2.76 -1.03 22.30
N CYS A 130 2.70 -1.04 20.97
CA CYS A 130 1.62 -1.66 20.20
C CYS A 130 2.13 -2.74 19.23
N GLU A 131 1.29 -3.74 18.96
CA GLU A 131 1.52 -4.75 17.93
C GLU A 131 1.04 -4.29 16.54
N GLY A 132 1.28 -5.10 15.52
CA GLY A 132 0.72 -4.94 14.18
C GLY A 132 1.59 -5.55 13.09
N ALA A 133 1.15 -5.42 11.84
CA ALA A 133 1.84 -6.00 10.68
C ALA A 133 2.02 -4.98 9.54
N VAL A 134 3.04 -5.21 8.72
CA VAL A 134 3.18 -4.53 7.43
C VAL A 134 2.76 -5.53 6.38
N TYR A 135 1.85 -5.15 5.50
CA TYR A 135 1.39 -5.95 4.38
C TYR A 135 1.74 -5.25 3.10
N MET A 136 2.08 -6.02 2.08
CA MET A 136 2.26 -5.49 0.73
C MET A 136 1.19 -6.05 -0.19
N VAL A 137 0.53 -5.18 -0.96
CA VAL A 137 -0.36 -5.56 -2.03
C VAL A 137 0.28 -5.18 -3.35
N LYS A 138 0.57 -6.18 -4.17
CA LYS A 138 1.08 -5.98 -5.53
C LYS A 138 -0.06 -6.08 -6.53
N LEU A 139 -0.37 -4.95 -7.17
CA LEU A 139 -1.29 -4.87 -8.31
C LEU A 139 -0.48 -5.02 -9.60
N SER A 140 -0.39 -6.26 -10.05
CA SER A 140 0.39 -6.65 -11.22
C SER A 140 -0.38 -6.46 -12.52
N CYS A 141 0.38 -6.35 -13.60
CA CYS A 141 -0.10 -6.51 -14.97
C CYS A 141 0.50 -7.81 -15.53
N ARG A 142 -0.20 -8.44 -16.48
CA ARG A 142 0.19 -9.72 -17.08
C ARG A 142 1.59 -9.69 -17.72
N ASP A 143 1.88 -8.61 -18.43
CA ASP A 143 3.10 -8.43 -19.21
C ASP A 143 3.33 -6.94 -19.49
N GLU A 144 4.48 -6.63 -20.08
CA GLU A 144 4.90 -5.26 -20.40
C GLU A 144 3.92 -4.56 -21.38
N ALA A 145 3.42 -5.30 -22.37
CA ALA A 145 2.46 -4.76 -23.34
C ALA A 145 1.15 -4.35 -22.65
N HIS A 146 0.70 -5.14 -21.69
CA HIS A 146 -0.44 -4.82 -20.85
C HIS A 146 -0.16 -3.63 -19.94
N ALA A 147 1.03 -3.53 -19.35
CA ALA A 147 1.45 -2.36 -18.56
C ALA A 147 1.37 -1.06 -19.39
N LEU A 148 1.89 -1.09 -20.62
CA LEU A 148 1.85 0.04 -21.54
C LEU A 148 0.43 0.40 -21.96
N LYS A 149 -0.43 -0.59 -22.19
CA LYS A 149 -1.86 -0.37 -22.49
C LYS A 149 -2.55 0.34 -21.32
N LEU A 150 -2.37 -0.15 -20.09
CA LEU A 150 -2.96 0.44 -18.88
C LEU A 150 -2.43 1.85 -18.64
N ASN A 151 -1.14 2.10 -18.86
CA ASN A 151 -0.56 3.43 -18.73
C ASN A 151 -1.21 4.45 -19.68
N LYS A 152 -1.47 4.07 -20.94
CA LYS A 152 -2.15 4.93 -21.92
C LYS A 152 -3.57 5.30 -21.49
N GLN A 153 -4.25 4.42 -20.76
CA GLN A 153 -5.60 4.63 -20.24
C GLN A 153 -5.61 5.34 -18.87
N SER A 154 -4.43 5.53 -18.25
CA SER A 154 -4.33 6.17 -16.95
C SER A 154 -4.61 7.68 -17.03
N ARG A 155 -5.09 8.26 -15.93
CA ARG A 155 -5.38 9.71 -15.85
C ARG A 155 -4.15 10.59 -16.10
N ARG A 156 -2.95 10.07 -15.84
CA ARG A 156 -1.66 10.76 -16.01
C ARG A 156 -0.65 9.77 -16.59
N PRO A 157 -0.67 9.55 -17.91
CA PRO A 157 0.25 8.61 -18.56
C PRO A 157 1.70 9.05 -18.39
N LEU A 158 2.58 8.09 -18.09
CA LEU A 158 4.02 8.28 -18.09
C LEU A 158 4.63 8.01 -19.47
N PRO A 159 5.83 8.52 -19.77
CA PRO A 159 6.57 8.16 -20.98
C PRO A 159 6.79 6.64 -21.09
N THR A 160 6.70 6.09 -22.31
CA THR A 160 6.87 4.65 -22.58
C THR A 160 8.13 4.08 -21.96
N ALA A 161 9.29 4.70 -22.21
CA ALA A 161 10.57 4.26 -21.66
C ALA A 161 10.58 4.21 -20.12
N THR A 162 9.85 5.11 -19.45
CA THR A 162 9.70 5.09 -18.00
C THR A 162 8.88 3.88 -17.53
N VAL A 163 7.81 3.54 -18.24
CA VAL A 163 6.95 2.39 -17.91
C VAL A 163 7.68 1.08 -18.12
N GLU A 164 8.49 0.96 -19.19
CA GLU A 164 9.30 -0.23 -19.47
C GLU A 164 10.30 -0.50 -18.34
N VAL A 165 11.03 0.53 -17.90
CA VAL A 165 11.96 0.43 -16.76
C VAL A 165 11.22 0.05 -15.47
N LEU A 166 10.08 0.69 -15.20
CA LEU A 166 9.26 0.37 -14.02
C LEU A 166 8.71 -1.05 -14.07
N PHE A 167 8.30 -1.55 -15.25
CA PHE A 167 7.82 -2.91 -15.42
C PHE A 167 8.93 -3.92 -15.13
N GLN A 168 10.14 -3.72 -15.65
CA GLN A 168 11.28 -4.59 -15.38
C GLN A 168 11.62 -4.63 -13.88
N GLN A 169 11.64 -3.47 -13.22
CA GLN A 169 11.86 -3.38 -11.77
C GLN A 169 10.76 -4.08 -10.97
N PHE A 170 9.50 -3.90 -11.39
CA PHE A 170 8.34 -4.51 -10.75
C PHE A 170 8.31 -6.04 -10.92
N ALA A 171 8.69 -6.54 -12.10
CA ALA A 171 8.76 -7.97 -12.41
C ALA A 171 9.95 -8.68 -11.74
N ALA A 172 11.08 -7.99 -11.59
CA ALA A 172 12.26 -8.53 -10.92
C ALA A 172 12.10 -8.60 -9.39
N ASP A 173 11.19 -7.80 -8.83
CA ASP A 173 10.97 -7.72 -7.40
C ASP A 173 10.06 -8.87 -6.91
N SER A 174 10.65 -9.84 -6.22
CA SER A 174 9.93 -10.99 -5.65
C SER A 174 9.07 -10.63 -4.44
N GLY A 175 9.33 -9.49 -3.77
CA GLY A 175 8.52 -9.03 -2.65
C GLY A 175 8.55 -9.90 -1.39
N THR A 176 9.62 -10.68 -1.19
CA THR A 176 9.69 -11.75 -0.17
C THR A 176 9.89 -11.24 1.26
N ASP A 177 10.28 -9.98 1.43
CA ASP A 177 10.65 -9.40 2.73
C ASP A 177 9.44 -8.90 3.56
N VAL A 178 8.23 -8.99 3.03
CA VAL A 178 6.96 -8.62 3.67
C VAL A 178 5.89 -9.64 3.25
N PRO A 179 4.95 -10.04 4.12
CA PRO A 179 3.76 -10.77 3.68
C PRO A 179 3.10 -10.03 2.50
N ALA A 180 3.17 -10.65 1.33
CA ALA A 180 2.78 -10.05 0.06
C ALA A 180 1.52 -10.74 -0.48
N PHE A 181 0.45 -9.98 -0.64
CA PHE A 181 -0.76 -10.38 -1.35
C PHE A 181 -0.64 -9.91 -2.80
N THR A 182 -0.81 -10.83 -3.75
CA THR A 182 -0.81 -10.49 -5.18
C THR A 182 -2.23 -10.45 -5.69
N VAL A 183 -2.73 -9.25 -5.96
CA VAL A 183 -4.06 -9.09 -6.55
C VAL A 183 -3.90 -9.07 -8.07
N GLY A 184 -4.31 -10.14 -8.72
CA GLY A 184 -4.33 -10.23 -10.17
C GLY A 184 -5.38 -9.28 -10.78
N SER A 185 -4.94 -8.42 -11.71
CA SER A 185 -5.76 -7.61 -12.62
C SER A 185 -7.12 -7.13 -12.07
N PHE A 186 -7.18 -5.87 -11.64
CA PHE A 186 -8.43 -5.17 -11.34
C PHE A 186 -9.16 -4.84 -12.65
N ALA A 187 -9.86 -5.81 -13.24
CA ALA A 187 -10.74 -5.54 -14.37
C ALA A 187 -12.01 -4.87 -13.84
N GLN A 188 -12.26 -3.61 -14.23
CA GLN A 188 -13.63 -3.11 -14.17
C GLN A 188 -14.46 -3.97 -15.13
N PRO A 189 -15.62 -4.50 -14.72
CA PRO A 189 -16.54 -5.10 -15.68
C PRO A 189 -16.89 -4.06 -16.74
N GLU A 190 -16.79 -4.45 -18.01
CA GLU A 190 -17.25 -3.66 -19.16
C GLU A 190 -18.77 -3.43 -19.12
#